data_AF-A0A246AHH1-F1
#
_entry.id   AF-A0A246AHH1-F1
#
_cell.length_a   1.000
_cell.length_b   1.000
_cell.length_c   1.000
_cell.angle_alpha   90.00
_cell.angle_beta   90.00
_cell.angle_gamma   90.00
#
_symmetry.space_group_name_H-M   'P 1'
#
loop_
_entity.id
_entity.type
_entity.pdbx_description
1 polymer ?
#
loop_
_entity_poly.entity_id
_entity_poly.type
_entity_poly.pdbx_seq_one_letter_code
_entity_poly.pdbx_strand_id
1 'polypeptide(L)'
;MKNTVRFFAFLDLLSIFLLAKQFWGMITHLNQIPDQLVSQVKVWLTLFLFVLLFVSAIGLFLSRKFGFIAYYVQFPFRLIVWVFSIGFITFLPELLNLSDAWFNALFKVCFIAEFFRLYYTVQIHKRYF
;
A
#
# COMPACT_ATOMS: atom_id res chain seq x y z
N MET A 1 0.71 18.33 12.79
CA MET A 1 -0.06 17.38 11.96
C MET A 1 0.32 17.42 10.47
N LYS A 2 0.78 18.55 9.90
CA LYS A 2 1.31 18.60 8.51
C LYS A 2 2.45 17.60 8.24
N ASN A 3 3.35 17.39 9.20
CA ASN A 3 4.45 16.43 9.04
C ASN A 3 3.98 14.97 8.96
N THR A 4 2.90 14.61 9.67
CA THR A 4 2.30 13.27 9.61
C THR A 4 1.70 12.99 8.24
N VAL A 5 0.98 13.97 7.66
CA VAL A 5 0.43 13.86 6.30
C VAL A 5 1.54 13.74 5.25
N ARG A 6 2.62 14.52 5.39
CA ARG A 6 3.81 14.41 4.53
C ARG A 6 4.51 13.06 4.68
N PHE A 7 4.61 12.52 5.89
CA PHE A 7 5.16 11.19 6.12
C PHE A 7 4.31 10.10 5.45
N PHE A 8 2.97 10.20 5.52
CA PHE A 8 2.08 9.29 4.81
C PHE A 8 2.21 9.41 3.29
N ALA A 9 2.33 10.63 2.75
CA ALA A 9 2.59 10.83 1.33
C ALA A 9 3.94 10.22 0.92
N PHE A 10 4.98 10.33 1.76
CA PHE A 10 6.27 9.70 1.53
C PHE A 10 6.17 8.17 1.53
N LEU A 11 5.44 7.59 2.50
CA LEU A 11 5.19 6.14 2.53
C LEU A 11 4.44 5.65 1.29
N ASP A 12 3.47 6.42 0.78
CA ASP A 12 2.80 6.09 -0.48
C ASP A 12 3.74 6.16 -1.68
N LEU A 13 4.63 7.15 -1.73
CA LEU A 13 5.63 7.29 -2.78
C LEU A 13 6.63 6.11 -2.76
N LEU A 14 7.05 5.70 -1.57
CA LEU A 14 7.89 4.52 -1.36
C LEU A 14 7.15 3.23 -1.75
N SER A 15 5.86 3.13 -1.41
CA SER A 15 5.00 2.01 -1.83
C SER A 15 4.87 1.96 -3.35
N ILE A 16 4.68 3.09 -4.02
CA ILE A 16 4.67 3.21 -5.49
C ILE A 16 5.98 2.69 -6.07
N PHE A 17 7.13 3.11 -5.52
CA PHE A 17 8.43 2.69 -6.03
C PHE A 17 8.64 1.17 -5.91
N LEU A 18 8.23 0.55 -4.80
CA LEU A 18 8.32 -0.89 -4.61
C LEU A 18 7.31 -1.66 -5.45
N LEU A 19 6.08 -1.18 -5.52
CA LEU A 19 5.04 -1.73 -6.40
C LEU A 19 5.46 -1.64 -7.86
N ALA A 20 6.19 -0.61 -8.28
CA ALA A 20 6.64 -0.49 -9.68
C ALA A 20 7.49 -1.69 -10.11
N LYS A 21 8.32 -2.24 -9.22
CA LYS A 21 9.09 -3.46 -9.50
C LYS A 21 8.20 -4.70 -9.61
N GLN A 22 7.25 -4.88 -8.67
CA GLN A 22 6.26 -5.95 -8.74
C GLN A 22 5.37 -5.83 -9.98
N PHE A 23 5.00 -4.60 -10.34
CA PHE A 23 4.18 -4.26 -11.49
C PHE A 23 4.86 -4.60 -12.80
N TRP A 24 6.15 -4.26 -12.92
CA TRP A 24 6.97 -4.63 -14.07
C TRP A 24 7.10 -6.16 -14.19
N GLY A 25 7.29 -6.86 -13.06
CA GLY A 25 7.29 -8.32 -13.02
C GLY A 25 5.96 -8.94 -13.47
N MET A 26 4.83 -8.39 -12.99
CA MET A 26 3.50 -8.83 -13.40
C MET A 26 3.26 -8.62 -14.90
N ILE A 27 3.57 -7.43 -15.44
CA ILE A 27 3.38 -7.11 -16.87
C ILE A 27 4.24 -8.01 -17.76
N THR A 28 5.50 -8.23 -17.40
CA THR A 28 6.44 -9.02 -18.22
C THR A 28 6.13 -10.52 -18.20
N HIS A 29 5.46 -11.02 -17.16
CA HIS A 29 5.08 -12.44 -17.03
C HIS A 29 3.57 -12.67 -17.12
N LEU A 30 2.81 -11.74 -17.73
CA LEU A 30 1.35 -11.84 -17.90
C LEU A 30 0.91 -13.15 -18.56
N ASN A 31 1.72 -13.71 -19.46
CA ASN A 31 1.42 -14.95 -20.19
C ASN A 31 1.67 -16.25 -19.40
N GLN A 32 2.25 -16.19 -18.20
CA GLN A 32 2.47 -17.36 -17.33
C GLN A 32 1.54 -17.39 -16.12
N ILE A 33 0.60 -16.45 -16.02
CA ILE A 33 -0.36 -16.41 -14.92
C ILE A 33 -1.35 -17.58 -15.12
N PRO A 34 -1.48 -18.52 -14.18
CA PRO A 34 -2.44 -19.59 -14.30
C PRO A 34 -3.86 -19.01 -14.47
N ASP A 35 -4.72 -19.69 -15.25
CA ASP A 35 -6.13 -19.34 -15.54
C ASP A 35 -7.06 -19.41 -14.31
N GLN A 36 -6.57 -19.01 -13.14
CA GLN A 36 -7.36 -18.81 -11.95
C GLN A 36 -7.86 -17.36 -11.91
N LEU A 37 -9.18 -17.20 -11.98
CA LEU A 37 -9.88 -15.91 -11.88
C LEU A 37 -9.39 -15.03 -10.71
N VAL A 38 -9.01 -15.64 -9.59
CA VAL A 38 -8.47 -14.95 -8.41
C VAL A 38 -7.17 -14.20 -8.71
N SER A 39 -6.29 -14.78 -9.54
CA SER A 39 -5.01 -14.17 -9.89
C SER A 39 -5.20 -12.98 -10.83
N GLN A 40 -6.05 -13.13 -11.86
CA GLN A 40 -6.37 -12.03 -12.78
C GLN A 40 -7.06 -10.87 -12.07
N VAL A 41 -8.03 -11.14 -11.20
CA VAL A 41 -8.69 -10.09 -10.40
C VAL A 41 -7.68 -9.37 -9.51
N LYS A 42 -6.76 -10.09 -8.85
CA LYS A 42 -5.70 -9.45 -8.07
C LYS A 42 -4.81 -8.54 -8.91
N VAL A 43 -4.41 -8.93 -10.12
CA VAL A 43 -3.60 -8.09 -11.02
C VAL A 43 -4.33 -6.78 -11.38
N TRP A 44 -5.60 -6.87 -11.78
CA TRP A 44 -6.40 -5.68 -12.07
C TRP A 44 -6.61 -4.79 -10.85
N LEU A 45 -6.78 -5.39 -9.66
CA LEU A 45 -6.90 -4.66 -8.41
C LEU A 45 -5.59 -3.96 -8.02
N THR A 46 -4.44 -4.61 -8.23
CA THR A 46 -3.10 -4.00 -8.03
C THR A 46 -2.89 -2.82 -8.96
N LEU A 47 -3.26 -2.97 -10.24
CA LEU A 47 -3.27 -1.90 -11.25
C LEU A 47 -4.10 -0.71 -10.79
N PHE A 48 -5.33 -0.98 -10.38
CA PHE A 48 -6.25 0.05 -9.89
C PHE A 48 -5.70 0.74 -8.64
N LEU A 49 -5.19 -0.04 -7.68
CA LEU A 49 -4.51 0.47 -6.48
C LEU A 49 -3.32 1.35 -6.83
N PHE A 50 -2.51 0.95 -7.81
CA PHE A 50 -1.33 1.69 -8.22
C PHE A 50 -1.69 3.09 -8.72
N VAL A 51 -2.71 3.20 -9.58
CA VAL A 51 -3.22 4.50 -10.03
C VAL A 51 -3.78 5.30 -8.84
N LEU A 52 -4.56 4.65 -7.97
CA LEU A 52 -5.12 5.29 -6.80
C LEU A 52 -4.02 5.81 -5.85
N LEU A 53 -2.91 5.10 -5.68
CA LEU A 53 -1.78 5.52 -4.85
C LEU A 53 -1.22 6.87 -5.29
N PHE A 54 -1.10 7.11 -6.60
CA PHE A 54 -0.69 8.44 -7.11
C PHE A 54 -1.71 9.53 -6.72
N VAL A 55 -3.00 9.25 -6.86
CA VAL A 55 -4.06 10.20 -6.49
C VAL A 55 -4.03 10.50 -4.99
N SER A 56 -3.79 9.49 -4.14
CA SER A 56 -3.66 9.69 -2.69
C SER A 56 -2.38 10.43 -2.32
N ALA A 57 -1.23 10.08 -2.91
CA ALA A 57 0.04 10.77 -2.67
C ALA A 57 -0.04 12.25 -3.03
N ILE A 58 -0.58 12.58 -4.22
CA ILE A 58 -0.80 13.96 -4.66
C ILE A 58 -1.80 14.65 -3.74
N GLY A 59 -2.94 14.01 -3.44
CA GLY A 59 -3.98 14.58 -2.59
C GLY A 59 -3.52 14.86 -1.15
N LEU A 60 -2.71 13.97 -0.58
CA LEU A 60 -2.10 14.13 0.74
C LEU A 60 -1.02 15.22 0.72
N PHE A 61 -0.20 15.29 -0.33
CA PHE A 61 0.79 16.36 -0.49
C PHE A 61 0.16 17.75 -0.55
N LEU A 62 -0.94 17.89 -1.30
CA LEU A 62 -1.76 19.10 -1.38
C LEU A 62 -2.68 19.31 -0.16
N SER A 63 -2.71 18.39 0.81
CA SER A 63 -3.60 18.42 1.98
C SER A 63 -5.08 18.63 1.63
N ARG A 64 -5.52 18.12 0.48
CA ARG A 64 -6.90 18.26 -0.03
C ARG A 64 -7.76 17.09 0.47
N LYS A 65 -9.08 17.32 0.67
CA LYS A 65 -10.06 16.28 1.09
C LYS A 65 -9.97 15.00 0.27
N PHE A 66 -9.74 15.13 -1.04
CA PHE A 66 -9.68 14.01 -1.97
C PHE A 66 -8.54 13.02 -1.69
N GLY A 67 -7.42 13.45 -1.11
CA GLY A 67 -6.33 12.55 -0.72
C GLY A 67 -6.72 11.58 0.40
N PHE A 68 -7.52 12.07 1.36
CA PHE A 68 -8.07 11.27 2.45
C PHE A 68 -9.15 10.30 1.95
N ILE A 69 -10.03 10.76 1.06
CA ILE A 69 -11.08 9.92 0.45
C ILE A 69 -10.45 8.82 -0.40
N ALA A 70 -9.46 9.14 -1.23
CA ALA A 70 -8.72 8.16 -2.02
C ALA A 70 -8.09 7.09 -1.12
N TYR A 71 -7.54 7.48 0.04
CA TYR A 71 -6.99 6.53 1.01
C TYR A 71 -8.07 5.61 1.60
N TYR A 72 -9.25 6.12 1.97
CA TYR A 72 -10.35 5.30 2.48
C TYR A 72 -10.81 4.25 1.46
N VAL A 73 -10.88 4.63 0.19
CA VAL A 73 -11.22 3.70 -0.89
C VAL A 73 -10.11 2.66 -1.08
N GLN A 74 -8.84 3.05 -0.99
CA GLN A 74 -7.70 2.13 -1.16
C GLN A 74 -7.57 1.12 -0.03
N PHE A 75 -7.88 1.51 1.20
CA PHE A 75 -7.64 0.71 2.39
C PHE A 75 -8.12 -0.76 2.26
N PRO A 76 -9.39 -1.05 1.91
CA PRO A 76 -9.84 -2.44 1.75
C PRO A 76 -9.08 -3.18 0.64
N PHE A 77 -8.77 -2.52 -0.47
CA PHE A 77 -8.02 -3.13 -1.56
C PHE A 77 -6.58 -3.43 -1.16
N ARG A 78 -5.92 -2.56 -0.40
CA ARG A 78 -4.56 -2.78 0.14
C ARG A 78 -4.50 -4.06 0.97
N LEU A 79 -5.52 -4.31 1.81
CA LEU A 79 -5.62 -5.53 2.59
C LEU A 79 -5.77 -6.78 1.70
N ILE A 80 -6.57 -6.71 0.63
CA ILE A 80 -6.84 -7.84 -0.29
C ILE A 80 -5.61 -8.18 -1.14
N VAL A 81 -4.89 -7.16 -1.61
CA VAL A 81 -3.70 -7.30 -2.47
C VAL A 81 -2.41 -7.46 -1.66
N TRP A 82 -2.49 -7.29 -0.35
CA TRP A 82 -1.36 -7.38 0.59
C TRP A 82 -0.31 -6.29 0.35
N VAL A 83 -0.78 -5.13 -0.09
CA VAL A 83 0.02 -3.97 -0.43
C VAL A 83 -0.06 -2.99 0.72
N PHE A 84 0.86 -3.13 1.67
CA PHE A 84 0.92 -2.27 2.84
C PHE A 84 1.91 -1.13 2.65
N SER A 85 1.61 0.00 3.28
CA SER A 85 2.45 1.21 3.24
C SER A 85 3.86 0.97 3.79
N ILE A 86 3.96 0.06 4.76
CA ILE A 86 5.20 -0.37 5.41
C ILE A 86 5.50 -1.83 5.04
N GLY A 87 4.87 -2.36 3.98
CA GLY A 87 5.08 -3.72 3.51
C GLY A 87 6.52 -3.98 3.07
N PHE A 88 7.29 -2.93 2.79
CA PHE A 88 8.72 -3.04 2.47
C PHE A 88 9.54 -3.76 3.54
N ILE A 89 9.10 -3.70 4.80
CA ILE A 89 9.78 -4.37 5.91
C ILE A 89 9.71 -5.89 5.78
N THR A 90 8.72 -6.45 5.09
CA THR A 90 8.65 -7.91 4.88
C THR A 90 9.68 -8.42 3.88
N PHE A 91 10.37 -7.54 3.14
CA PHE A 91 11.53 -7.92 2.31
C PHE A 91 12.84 -8.05 3.12
N LEU A 92 12.92 -7.47 4.32
CA LEU A 92 14.12 -7.58 5.17
C LEU A 92 14.45 -9.03 5.57
N PRO A 93 13.48 -9.85 6.01
CA PRO A 93 13.71 -11.27 6.29
C PRO A 93 14.26 -12.03 5.10
N GLU A 94 13.75 -11.73 3.90
CA GLU A 94 14.16 -12.37 2.66
C GLU A 94 15.60 -11.99 2.29
N LEU A 95 15.99 -10.72 2.47
CA LEU A 95 17.36 -10.25 2.23
C LEU A 95 18.37 -10.81 3.23
N LEU A 96 17.94 -11.06 4.47
CA LEU A 96 18.78 -11.53 5.57
C LEU A 96 18.73 -13.06 5.77
N ASN A 97 18.01 -13.80 4.91
CA ASN A 97 17.76 -15.24 5.06
C ASN A 97 17.25 -15.63 6.45
N LEU A 98 16.36 -14.81 7.03
CA LEU A 98 15.73 -15.09 8.31
C LEU A 98 14.58 -16.09 8.15
N SER A 99 14.30 -16.87 9.20
CA SER A 99 13.22 -17.87 9.20
C SER A 99 11.84 -17.27 8.89
N ASP A 100 10.94 -18.05 8.30
CA ASP A 100 9.55 -17.69 7.99
C ASP A 100 8.75 -17.11 9.17
N ALA A 101 9.14 -17.44 10.41
CA ALA A 101 8.56 -16.86 11.62
C ALA A 101 8.72 -15.33 11.67
N TRP A 102 9.87 -14.80 11.25
CA TRP A 102 10.14 -13.36 11.19
C TRP A 102 9.33 -12.68 10.09
N PHE A 103 9.17 -13.32 8.93
CA PHE A 103 8.28 -12.84 7.88
C PHE A 103 6.84 -12.71 8.40
N ASN A 104 6.31 -13.76 9.04
CA ASN A 104 4.97 -13.77 9.59
C ASN A 104 4.77 -12.71 10.69
N ALA A 105 5.77 -12.49 11.54
CA ALA A 105 5.73 -11.46 12.57
C ALA A 105 5.67 -10.05 11.95
N LEU A 106 6.56 -9.76 10.99
CA LEU A 106 6.60 -8.46 10.32
C LEU A 106 5.35 -8.22 9.49
N PHE A 107 4.81 -9.25 8.83
CA PHE A 107 3.56 -9.17 8.09
C PHE A 107 2.39 -8.74 8.98
N LYS A 108 2.26 -9.34 10.18
CA LYS A 108 1.25 -8.93 11.18
C LYS A 108 1.46 -7.48 11.63
N VAL A 109 2.70 -7.06 11.83
CA VAL A 109 3.03 -5.66 12.17
C VAL A 109 2.63 -4.71 11.05
N CYS A 110 2.89 -5.06 9.78
CA CYS A 110 2.46 -4.28 8.62
C CYS A 110 0.94 -4.13 8.58
N PHE A 111 0.22 -5.22 8.87
CA PHE A 111 -1.24 -5.20 8.94
C PHE A 111 -1.72 -4.22 10.02
N ILE A 112 -1.22 -4.35 11.24
CA ILE A 112 -1.56 -3.47 12.36
C ILE A 112 -1.20 -2.01 12.05
N ALA A 113 -0.04 -1.76 11.47
CA ALA A 113 0.42 -0.42 11.10
C ALA A 113 -0.50 0.26 10.07
N GLU A 114 -1.07 -0.51 9.13
CA GLU A 114 -2.04 0.02 8.17
C GLU A 114 -3.33 0.48 8.87
N PHE A 115 -3.81 -0.25 9.88
CA PHE A 115 -4.94 0.19 10.71
C PHE A 115 -4.62 1.45 11.52
N PHE A 116 -3.41 1.54 12.09
CA PHE A 116 -2.96 2.77 12.74
C PHE A 116 -2.95 3.95 11.76
N ARG A 117 -2.47 3.74 10.53
CA ARG A 117 -2.49 4.75 9.48
C ARG A 117 -3.91 5.21 9.18
N LEU A 118 -4.86 4.30 9.04
CA LEU A 118 -6.28 4.64 8.88
C LEU A 118 -6.81 5.48 10.04
N TYR A 119 -6.54 5.06 11.28
CA TYR A 119 -6.96 5.79 12.47
C TYR A 119 -6.41 7.23 12.48
N TYR A 120 -5.12 7.42 12.23
CA TYR A 120 -4.52 8.75 12.13
C TYR A 120 -5.10 9.57 10.97
N THR A 121 -5.42 8.93 9.85
CA THR A 121 -6.04 9.58 8.69
C THR A 121 -7.43 10.11 9.05
N VAL A 122 -8.24 9.33 9.78
CA VAL A 122 -9.56 9.75 10.30
C VAL A 122 -9.45 10.88 11.32
N GLN A 123 -8.52 10.77 12.27
CA GLN A 123 -8.24 11.81 13.27
C GLN A 123 -7.85 13.14 12.62
N ILE A 124 -6.96 13.10 11.61
CA ILE A 124 -6.56 14.30 10.86
C ILE A 124 -7.74 14.84 10.06
N HIS A 125 -8.52 13.97 9.40
CA HIS A 125 -9.69 14.39 8.65
C HIS A 125 -10.70 15.15 9.52
N LYS A 126 -11.09 14.58 10.67
CA LYS A 126 -12.01 15.21 11.65
C LYS A 126 -11.50 16.53 12.24
N ARG A 127 -10.19 16.75 12.29
CA ARG A 127 -9.62 17.96 12.90
C ARG A 127 -9.51 19.12 11.91
N TYR A 128 -9.41 18.83 10.63
CA TYR A 128 -9.22 19.83 9.57
C TYR A 128 -10.48 20.08 8.74
N PHE A 129 -11.48 19.19 8.81
CA PHE A 129 -12.76 19.28 8.11
C PHE A 129 -13.91 18.87 9.01
#